data_AF-A0A5E7ISP4-F1
#
_entry.id   AF-A0A5E7ISP4-F1
#
_cell.length_a   1.000
_cell.length_b   1.000
_cell.length_c   1.000
_cell.angle_alpha   90.00
_cell.angle_beta   90.00
_cell.angle_gamma   90.00
#
_symmetry.space_group_name_H-M   'P 1'
#
loop_
_entity.id
_entity.type
_entity.pdbx_description
1 polymer ?
#
loop_
_entity_poly.entity_id
_entity_poly.type
_entity_poly.pdbx_seq_one_letter_code
_entity_poly.pdbx_strand_id
1 'polypeptide(L)'
;MPVAPNENQEHNHVQSHTQPNPPETDPTSPYESPDSKRFHEAAERALDHYLKPASQIMASTQQPERMYLANPKYNSESLLANASETLGSASEMLLNFAAMLDTPHRKTALGIAQVVMLGEIAVNQALDNVEIAS
;
A
#
# COMPACT_ATOMS: atom_id res chain seq x y z
N MET A 1 -31.64 32.40 52.81
CA MET A 1 -30.50 33.18 53.35
C MET A 1 -30.42 34.50 52.59
N PRO A 2 -30.18 35.62 53.28
CA PRO A 2 -30.23 36.98 52.73
C PRO A 2 -28.95 37.36 51.98
N VAL A 3 -29.08 38.26 51.01
CA VAL A 3 -27.98 39.03 50.43
C VAL A 3 -27.72 40.25 51.31
N ALA A 4 -26.46 40.54 51.62
CA ALA A 4 -26.01 41.80 52.20
C ALA A 4 -24.66 42.23 51.56
N PRO A 5 -24.33 43.53 51.54
CA PRO A 5 -23.70 44.15 50.38
C PRO A 5 -22.36 44.88 50.66
N ASN A 6 -21.74 45.29 49.55
CA ASN A 6 -21.04 46.56 49.27
C ASN A 6 -19.62 46.91 49.77
N GLU A 7 -18.90 47.49 48.79
CA GLU A 7 -18.13 48.75 48.83
C GLU A 7 -16.68 48.80 49.35
N ASN A 8 -15.81 49.20 48.40
CA ASN A 8 -14.75 50.23 48.50
C ASN A 8 -13.47 49.86 49.30
N GLN A 9 -12.24 50.29 48.98
CA GLN A 9 -11.57 51.04 47.91
C GLN A 9 -10.11 51.22 48.40
N GLU A 10 -9.13 51.21 47.49
CA GLU A 10 -7.70 51.54 47.72
C GLU A 10 -6.94 50.58 48.68
N HIS A 11 -5.71 50.15 48.44
CA HIS A 11 -4.51 50.95 48.29
C HIS A 11 -3.50 50.20 47.41
N ASN A 12 -2.96 50.92 46.42
CA ASN A 12 -1.68 50.60 45.81
C ASN A 12 -0.62 50.46 46.90
N HIS A 13 -0.08 49.27 47.13
CA HIS A 13 1.27 49.11 47.65
C HIS A 13 2.11 48.42 46.59
N VAL A 14 2.89 49.26 45.91
CA VAL A 14 3.92 48.86 44.97
C VAL A 14 5.00 48.13 45.76
N GLN A 15 4.91 46.80 45.85
CA GLN A 15 6.03 45.98 46.31
C GLN A 15 6.81 45.54 45.08
N SER A 16 7.82 46.33 44.76
CA SER A 16 8.82 46.07 43.72
C SER A 16 9.62 44.81 44.04
N HIS A 17 9.14 43.66 43.57
CA HIS A 17 9.99 42.50 43.34
C HIS A 17 10.30 42.43 41.85
N THR A 18 11.45 43.01 41.48
CA THR A 18 12.10 42.77 40.19
C THR A 18 12.44 41.29 40.08
N GLN A 19 11.53 40.51 39.50
CA GLN A 19 11.89 39.25 38.86
C GLN A 19 12.71 39.62 37.63
N PRO A 20 13.98 39.15 37.49
CA PRO A 20 14.72 39.40 36.27
C PRO A 20 13.96 38.73 35.14
N ASN A 21 13.74 39.43 34.03
CA ASN A 21 13.26 38.80 32.82
C ASN A 21 14.12 37.56 32.54
N PRO A 22 13.53 36.41 32.16
CA PRO A 22 14.32 35.30 31.66
C PRO A 22 15.18 35.83 30.50
N PRO A 23 16.45 35.40 30.37
CA PRO A 23 17.25 35.79 29.22
C PRO A 23 16.46 35.46 27.96
N GLU A 24 16.44 36.38 27.00
CA GLU A 24 15.97 36.08 25.65
C GLU A 24 16.81 34.91 25.14
N THR A 25 16.31 33.69 25.31
CA THR A 25 16.82 32.53 24.62
C THR A 25 16.49 32.75 23.16
N ASP A 26 17.53 33.15 22.43
CA ASP A 26 17.70 32.96 20.99
C ASP A 26 16.95 31.69 20.56
N PRO A 27 16.05 31.75 19.56
CA PRO A 27 15.31 30.57 19.11
C PRO A 27 16.32 29.49 18.77
N THR A 28 16.46 28.49 19.64
CA THR A 28 17.34 27.34 19.44
C THR A 28 17.02 26.77 18.07
N SER A 29 17.89 27.09 17.11
CA SER A 29 17.84 26.52 15.78
C SER A 29 17.89 25.01 15.97
N PRO A 30 17.04 24.21 15.30
CA PRO A 30 16.91 22.77 15.57
C PRO A 30 18.22 21.96 15.43
N TYR A 31 19.30 22.58 14.97
CA TYR A 31 20.59 21.98 14.59
C TYR A 31 21.75 22.23 15.57
N GLU A 32 21.49 22.66 16.80
CA GLU A 32 22.55 23.10 17.72
C GLU A 32 23.40 21.96 18.35
N SER A 33 22.99 20.69 18.20
CA SER A 33 23.77 19.53 18.67
C SER A 33 24.37 18.73 17.50
N PRO A 34 25.57 18.12 17.67
CA PRO A 34 26.19 17.28 16.64
C PRO A 34 25.29 16.13 16.16
N ASP A 35 24.45 15.62 17.06
CA ASP A 35 23.54 14.51 16.80
C ASP A 35 22.21 14.94 16.18
N SER A 36 21.89 16.24 16.13
CA SER A 36 20.64 16.73 15.54
C SER A 36 20.46 16.29 14.08
N LYS A 37 21.54 16.34 13.28
CA LYS A 37 21.52 15.84 11.90
C LYS A 37 21.21 14.34 11.83
N ARG A 38 21.73 13.57 12.79
CA ARG A 38 21.52 12.11 12.86
C ARG A 38 20.09 11.79 13.30
N PHE A 39 19.53 12.57 14.23
CA PHE A 39 18.14 12.43 14.65
C PHE A 39 17.17 12.84 13.55
N HIS A 40 17.46 13.92 12.82
CA HIS A 40 16.68 14.33 11.66
C HIS A 40 16.69 13.24 10.58
N GLU A 41 17.87 12.71 10.23
CA GLU A 41 17.99 11.61 9.28
C GLU A 41 17.27 10.33 9.74
N ALA A 42 17.36 10.00 11.03
CA ALA A 42 16.65 8.85 11.60
C ALA A 42 15.13 9.06 11.59
N ALA A 43 14.65 10.28 11.85
CA ALA A 43 13.24 10.62 11.81
C ALA A 43 12.67 10.55 10.38
N GLU A 44 13.37 11.11 9.39
CA GLU A 44 12.99 11.01 7.98
C GLU A 44 12.96 9.54 7.52
N ARG A 45 13.95 8.74 7.92
CA ARG A 45 13.98 7.30 7.60
C ARG A 45 12.82 6.53 8.24
N ALA A 46 12.44 6.87 9.46
CA ALA A 46 11.29 6.27 10.14
C ALA A 46 9.96 6.68 9.46
N LEU A 47 9.81 7.95 9.11
CA LEU A 47 8.64 8.45 8.38
C LEU A 47 8.51 7.76 7.02
N ASP A 48 9.59 7.63 6.25
CA ASP A 48 9.59 6.93 4.97
C ASP A 48 9.19 5.45 5.12
N HIS A 49 9.64 4.79 6.18
CA HIS A 49 9.29 3.39 6.43
C HIS A 49 7.79 3.17 6.68
N TYR A 50 7.15 4.08 7.41
CA TYR A 50 5.72 3.95 7.75
C TYR A 50 4.77 4.57 6.72
N LEU A 51 5.19 5.65 6.02
CA LEU A 51 4.33 6.41 5.13
C LEU A 51 4.45 6.01 3.66
N LYS A 52 5.52 5.29 3.26
CA LYS A 52 5.74 4.85 1.87
C LYS A 52 5.84 3.32 1.66
N PRO A 53 5.01 2.47 2.31
CA PRO A 53 5.05 1.02 2.07
C PRO A 53 4.60 0.66 0.64
N ALA A 54 3.67 1.44 0.06
CA ALA A 54 3.12 1.17 -1.27
C ALA A 54 4.17 1.27 -2.40
N SER A 55 5.12 2.21 -2.33
CA SER A 55 6.20 2.33 -3.32
C SER A 55 7.20 1.18 -3.25
N GLN A 56 7.40 0.57 -2.07
CA GLN A 56 8.29 -0.59 -1.92
C GLN A 56 7.64 -1.87 -2.46
N ILE A 57 6.32 -2.02 -2.28
CA ILE A 57 5.54 -3.14 -2.82
C ILE A 57 5.53 -3.11 -4.36
N MET A 58 5.42 -1.91 -4.97
CA MET A 58 5.48 -1.77 -6.43
C MET A 58 6.92 -1.84 -7.01
N ALA A 59 7.95 -1.64 -6.17
CA ALA A 59 9.35 -1.77 -6.56
C ALA A 59 9.88 -3.20 -6.52
N SER A 60 9.10 -4.15 -5.99
CA SER A 60 9.30 -5.57 -6.28
C SER A 60 9.02 -5.78 -7.77
N THR A 61 10.01 -5.54 -8.63
CA THR A 61 10.03 -6.11 -9.97
C THR A 61 9.98 -7.61 -9.78
N GLN A 62 8.80 -8.19 -9.97
CA GLN A 62 8.61 -9.62 -10.20
C GLN A 62 9.32 -9.95 -11.50
N GLN A 63 10.65 -9.94 -11.50
CA GLN A 63 11.43 -10.54 -12.57
C GLN A 63 11.03 -12.00 -12.55
N PRO A 64 10.39 -12.52 -13.62
CA PRO A 64 10.05 -13.92 -13.67
C PRO A 64 11.33 -14.70 -13.39
N GLU A 65 11.29 -15.60 -12.41
CA GLU A 65 12.39 -16.53 -12.15
C GLU A 65 12.81 -17.13 -13.49
N ARG A 66 14.12 -17.18 -13.79
CA ARG A 66 14.62 -17.57 -15.13
C ARG A 66 14.13 -18.94 -15.57
N MET A 67 13.69 -19.77 -14.62
CA MET A 67 13.05 -21.06 -14.87
C MET A 67 11.70 -20.98 -15.61
N TYR A 68 11.01 -19.83 -15.58
CA TYR A 68 9.67 -19.64 -16.13
C TYR A 68 9.63 -18.67 -17.32
N LEU A 69 10.64 -18.72 -18.19
CA LEU A 69 10.61 -17.98 -19.46
C LEU A 69 9.87 -18.78 -20.55
N ALA A 70 9.12 -18.07 -21.39
CA ALA A 70 8.61 -18.64 -22.63
C ALA A 70 9.78 -19.10 -23.51
N ASN A 71 9.69 -20.31 -24.05
CA ASN A 71 10.73 -20.86 -24.91
C ASN A 71 10.71 -20.10 -26.26
N PRO A 72 11.81 -19.44 -26.66
CA PRO A 72 11.85 -18.59 -27.85
C PRO A 72 11.71 -19.36 -29.17
N LYS A 73 11.70 -20.70 -29.14
CA LYS A 73 11.45 -21.54 -30.32
C LYS A 73 9.99 -21.58 -30.75
N TYR A 74 9.05 -21.22 -29.88
CA TYR A 74 7.63 -21.21 -30.20
C TYR A 74 7.18 -19.82 -30.66
N ASN A 75 6.35 -19.78 -31.71
CA ASN A 75 5.73 -18.54 -32.16
C ASN A 75 4.57 -18.13 -31.24
N SER A 76 4.12 -16.88 -31.34
CA SER A 76 3.04 -16.35 -30.49
C SER A 76 1.74 -17.15 -30.62
N GLU A 77 1.39 -17.57 -31.83
CA GLU A 77 0.22 -18.41 -32.10
C GLU A 77 0.26 -19.71 -31.30
N SER A 78 1.35 -20.47 -31.38
CA SER A 78 1.52 -21.74 -30.64
C SER A 78 1.48 -21.52 -29.12
N LEU A 79 2.08 -20.42 -28.62
CA LEU A 79 2.05 -20.08 -27.21
C LEU A 79 0.64 -19.73 -26.73
N LEU A 80 -0.11 -18.95 -27.51
CA LEU A 80 -1.47 -18.53 -27.20
C LEU A 80 -2.46 -19.71 -27.32
N ALA A 81 -2.33 -20.56 -28.32
CA ALA A 81 -3.14 -21.77 -28.47
C ALA A 81 -2.94 -22.73 -27.28
N ASN A 82 -1.69 -23.00 -26.91
CA ASN A 82 -1.40 -23.82 -25.73
C ASN A 82 -1.91 -23.18 -24.43
N ALA A 83 -1.81 -21.85 -24.31
CA ALA A 83 -2.35 -21.12 -23.15
C ALA A 83 -3.89 -21.24 -23.07
N SER A 84 -4.59 -21.11 -24.20
CA SER A 84 -6.04 -21.29 -24.29
C SER A 84 -6.45 -22.68 -23.83
N GLU A 85 -5.83 -23.73 -24.39
CA GLU A 85 -6.11 -25.13 -24.00
C GLU A 85 -5.85 -25.39 -22.52
N THR A 86 -4.75 -24.82 -21.98
CA THR A 86 -4.40 -24.93 -20.56
C THR A 86 -5.42 -24.24 -19.67
N LEU A 87 -5.90 -23.06 -20.05
CA LEU A 87 -6.91 -22.30 -19.28
C LEU A 87 -8.28 -22.98 -19.33
N GLY A 88 -8.68 -23.51 -20.49
CA GLY A 88 -9.90 -24.32 -20.61
C GLY A 88 -9.84 -25.56 -19.71
N SER A 89 -8.74 -26.30 -19.75
CA SER A 89 -8.51 -27.45 -18.87
C SER A 89 -8.56 -27.07 -17.39
N ALA A 90 -7.94 -25.96 -17.00
CA ALA A 90 -7.97 -25.46 -15.62
C ALA A 90 -9.38 -25.07 -15.17
N SER A 91 -10.17 -24.45 -16.05
CA SER A 91 -11.58 -24.13 -15.79
C SER A 91 -12.39 -25.39 -15.51
N GLU A 92 -12.27 -26.44 -16.34
CA GLU A 92 -12.96 -27.71 -16.12
C GLU A 92 -12.54 -28.38 -14.79
N MET A 93 -11.24 -28.39 -14.49
CA MET A 93 -10.74 -28.91 -13.21
C MET A 93 -11.33 -28.16 -12.01
N LEU A 94 -11.41 -26.83 -12.07
CA LEU A 94 -11.98 -26.01 -11.01
C LEU A 94 -13.48 -26.23 -10.85
N LEU A 95 -14.22 -26.37 -11.95
CA LEU A 95 -15.65 -26.67 -11.92
C LEU A 95 -15.92 -28.06 -11.32
N ASN A 96 -15.13 -29.06 -11.72
CA ASN A 96 -15.22 -30.41 -11.18
C ASN A 96 -14.83 -30.44 -9.69
N PHE A 97 -13.82 -29.68 -9.30
CA PHE A 97 -13.42 -29.51 -7.90
C PHE A 97 -14.51 -28.82 -7.08
N ALA A 98 -15.14 -27.77 -7.61
CA ALA A 98 -16.23 -27.07 -6.95
C ALA A 98 -17.42 -28.00 -6.64
N ALA A 99 -17.71 -28.97 -7.52
CA ALA A 99 -18.77 -29.95 -7.31
C ALA A 99 -18.55 -30.83 -6.07
N MET A 100 -17.29 -31.03 -5.65
CA MET A 100 -16.91 -31.84 -4.49
C MET A 100 -16.85 -31.04 -3.18
N LEU A 101 -16.97 -29.71 -3.23
CA LEU A 101 -16.79 -28.83 -2.07
C LEU A 101 -18.11 -28.45 -1.38
N ASP A 102 -18.01 -28.18 -0.08
CA ASP A 102 -19.09 -27.55 0.71
C ASP A 102 -19.37 -26.12 0.26
N THR A 103 -20.57 -25.61 0.54
CA THR A 103 -21.09 -24.34 0.01
C THR A 103 -20.13 -23.14 0.11
N PRO A 104 -19.44 -22.87 1.24
CA PRO A 104 -18.52 -21.72 1.33
C PRO A 104 -17.31 -21.85 0.39
N HIS A 105 -16.71 -23.05 0.29
CA HIS A 105 -15.54 -23.29 -0.55
C HIS A 105 -15.90 -23.48 -2.03
N ARG A 106 -17.07 -24.05 -2.32
CA ARG A 106 -17.63 -24.17 -3.66
C ARG A 106 -17.74 -22.82 -4.34
N LYS A 107 -18.29 -21.81 -3.66
CA LYS A 107 -18.40 -20.45 -4.23
C LYS A 107 -17.05 -19.83 -4.55
N THR A 108 -16.05 -20.11 -3.72
CA THR A 108 -14.67 -19.65 -3.96
C THR A 108 -14.09 -20.32 -5.21
N ALA A 109 -14.18 -21.65 -5.33
CA ALA A 109 -13.71 -22.38 -6.51
C ALA A 109 -14.42 -21.94 -7.80
N LEU A 110 -15.73 -21.72 -7.75
CA LEU A 110 -16.50 -21.17 -8.87
C LEU A 110 -16.04 -19.76 -9.26
N GLY A 111 -15.76 -18.89 -8.29
CA GLY A 111 -15.21 -17.57 -8.55
C GLY A 111 -13.84 -17.63 -9.24
N ILE A 112 -12.96 -18.54 -8.82
CA ILE A 112 -11.67 -18.76 -9.48
C ILE A 112 -11.88 -19.28 -10.91
N ALA A 113 -12.78 -20.26 -11.11
CA ALA A 113 -13.12 -20.76 -12.44
C ALA A 113 -13.58 -19.63 -13.37
N GLN A 114 -14.42 -18.71 -12.87
CA GLN A 114 -14.85 -17.54 -13.63
C GLN A 114 -13.70 -16.63 -14.05
N VAL A 115 -12.74 -16.37 -13.15
CA VAL A 115 -11.55 -15.57 -13.49
C VAL A 115 -10.69 -16.26 -14.55
N VAL A 116 -10.52 -17.59 -14.46
CA VAL A 116 -9.76 -18.37 -15.45
C VAL A 116 -10.45 -18.33 -16.81
N MET A 117 -11.77 -18.54 -16.88
CA MET A 117 -12.54 -18.44 -18.13
C MET A 117 -12.45 -17.04 -18.77
N LEU A 118 -12.43 -15.97 -17.98
CA LEU A 118 -12.21 -14.62 -18.52
C LEU A 118 -10.82 -14.46 -19.13
N GLY A 119 -9.80 -15.08 -18.51
CA GLY A 119 -8.45 -15.15 -19.07
C GLY A 119 -8.40 -15.92 -20.39
N GLU A 120 -9.11 -17.06 -20.46
CA GLU A 120 -9.22 -17.87 -21.68
C GLU A 120 -9.82 -17.07 -22.84
N ILE A 121 -10.91 -16.33 -22.60
CA ILE A 121 -11.54 -15.46 -23.60
C ILE A 121 -10.55 -14.39 -24.10
N ALA A 122 -9.81 -13.75 -23.18
CA ALA A 122 -8.83 -12.74 -23.56
C ALA A 122 -7.66 -13.32 -24.38
N VAL A 123 -7.23 -14.55 -24.05
CA VAL A 123 -6.20 -15.27 -24.82
C VAL A 123 -6.72 -15.68 -26.20
N ASN A 124 -7.96 -16.18 -26.30
CA ASN A 124 -8.59 -16.50 -27.59
C ASN A 124 -8.68 -15.26 -28.47
N GLN A 125 -9.08 -14.11 -27.91
CA GLN A 125 -9.08 -12.85 -28.66
C GLN A 125 -7.67 -12.43 -29.12
N ALA A 126 -6.65 -12.66 -28.29
CA ALA A 126 -5.26 -12.40 -28.69
C ALA A 126 -4.80 -13.33 -29.80
N LEU A 127 -5.22 -14.60 -29.78
CA LEU A 127 -4.94 -15.59 -30.82
C LEU A 127 -5.59 -15.18 -32.15
N ASP A 128 -6.87 -14.83 -32.14
CA ASP A 128 -7.60 -14.33 -33.32
C ASP A 128 -6.84 -13.16 -33.98
N ASN A 129 -6.33 -12.22 -33.17
CA ASN A 129 -5.56 -11.08 -33.68
C ASN A 129 -4.22 -11.46 -34.31
N VAL A 130 -3.58 -12.54 -33.83
CA VAL A 130 -2.34 -13.06 -34.40
C VAL A 130 -2.64 -13.76 -35.73
N GLU A 131 -3.67 -14.59 -35.79
CA GLU A 131 -4.09 -15.30 -37.01
C GLU A 131 -4.47 -14.34 -38.15
N ILE A 132 -5.13 -13.22 -37.83
CA ILE A 132 -5.49 -12.19 -38.82
C ILE A 132 -4.25 -11.46 -39.39
N ALA A 133 -3.18 -11.37 -38.62
CA ALA A 133 -1.96 -10.63 -39.00
C ALA A 133 -0.92 -11.46 -39.77
N SER A 134 -1.11 -12.78 -39.85
CA SER A 134 -0.23 -13.76 -40.52
C SER A 134 -0.63 -14.05 -41.96
#